data_AF-A0A1I1PF41-F1
#
_entry.id   AF-A0A1I1PF41-F1
#
_cell.length_a   1.000
_cell.length_b   1.000
_cell.length_c   1.000
_cell.angle_alpha   90.00
_cell.angle_beta   90.00
_cell.angle_gamma   90.00
#
_symmetry.space_group_name_H-M   'P 1'
#
loop_
_entity.id
_entity.type
_entity.pdbx_description
1 polymer ?
#
loop_
_entity_poly.entity_id
_entity_poly.type
_entity_poly.pdbx_seq_one_letter_code
_entity_poly.pdbx_strand_id
1 'polypeptide(L)'
;MSGLPFAVPSSVILGGALALSLVALVMAVVALLAMRRERTRLAREAEVVRGDMRALVSAAVGVGERVMRLERQLTQLAERQDQLDLNDPAHQSYQQAIRMARRGSDMNELIEVCGLTRGEAELVTMLHRLEE
;
A
#
# COMPACT_ATOMS: atom_id res chain seq x y z
N MET A 1 35.56 -34.32 -77.55
CA MET A 1 34.12 -34.25 -77.21
C MET A 1 33.65 -35.69 -77.11
N SER A 2 33.16 -36.27 -76.03
CA SER A 2 32.65 -35.79 -74.75
C SER A 2 32.65 -37.04 -73.85
N GLY A 3 33.66 -37.19 -73.00
CA GLY A 3 33.76 -38.32 -72.07
C GLY A 3 33.65 -37.81 -70.65
N LEU A 4 32.48 -37.97 -70.03
CA LEU A 4 32.37 -37.98 -68.58
C LEU A 4 32.51 -39.44 -68.13
N PRO A 5 33.65 -39.83 -67.53
CA PRO A 5 33.79 -41.14 -66.91
C PRO A 5 33.13 -41.11 -65.52
N PHE A 6 32.82 -42.29 -64.98
CA PHE A 6 32.16 -42.55 -63.68
C PHE A 6 30.63 -42.54 -63.70
N ALA A 7 30.04 -43.60 -64.26
CA ALA A 7 28.70 -44.03 -63.87
C ALA A 7 28.73 -44.45 -62.40
N VAL A 8 28.24 -43.58 -61.51
CA VAL A 8 28.17 -43.85 -60.08
C VAL A 8 27.16 -45.00 -59.86
N PRO A 9 27.52 -46.10 -59.18
CA PRO A 9 26.59 -47.20 -58.95
C PRO A 9 25.41 -46.74 -58.08
N SER A 10 24.19 -47.17 -58.45
CA SER A 10 22.93 -46.75 -57.81
C SER A 10 22.87 -47.02 -56.30
N SER A 11 23.63 -48.01 -55.80
CA SER A 11 23.78 -48.31 -54.38
C SER A 11 24.44 -47.17 -53.58
N VAL A 12 25.38 -46.44 -54.18
CA VAL A 12 26.07 -45.32 -53.53
C VAL A 12 25.14 -44.12 -53.41
N ILE A 13 24.28 -43.88 -54.41
CA ILE A 13 23.28 -42.80 -54.38
C ILE A 13 22.24 -43.08 -53.28
N LEU A 14 21.74 -44.32 -53.19
CA LEU A 14 20.75 -44.71 -52.17
C LEU A 14 21.33 -44.62 -50.75
N GLY A 15 22.57 -45.06 -50.55
CA GLY A 15 23.27 -44.95 -49.28
C GLY A 15 23.47 -43.50 -48.83
N GLY A 16 23.87 -42.62 -49.76
CA GLY A 16 24.00 -41.18 -49.50
C GLY A 16 22.68 -40.52 -49.11
N ALA A 17 21.59 -40.85 -49.81
CA ALA A 17 20.26 -40.33 -49.50
C ALA A 17 19.75 -40.76 -48.12
N LEU A 18 19.97 -42.02 -47.73
CA LEU A 18 19.62 -42.53 -46.40
C LEU A 18 20.43 -41.84 -45.30
N ALA A 19 21.74 -41.64 -45.50
CA ALA A 19 22.58 -40.92 -44.54
C ALA A 19 22.14 -39.47 -44.36
N LEU A 20 21.84 -38.76 -45.46
CA LEU A 20 21.32 -37.39 -45.42
C LEU A 20 19.97 -37.30 -44.69
N SER A 21 19.06 -38.24 -44.98
CA SER A 21 17.75 -38.32 -44.31
C SER A 21 17.91 -38.57 -42.81
N LEU A 22 18.81 -39.47 -42.40
CA LEU A 22 19.08 -39.75 -41.00
C LEU A 22 19.65 -38.51 -40.28
N VAL A 23 20.61 -37.81 -40.89
CA VAL A 23 21.18 -36.58 -40.33
C VAL A 23 20.11 -35.50 -40.18
N ALA A 24 19.28 -35.31 -41.20
CA ALA A 24 18.17 -34.35 -41.15
C ALA A 24 17.16 -34.69 -40.04
N LEU A 25 16.83 -35.98 -39.86
CA LEU A 25 15.95 -36.44 -38.80
C LEU A 25 16.56 -36.18 -37.41
N VAL A 26 17.83 -36.51 -37.21
CA VAL A 26 18.54 -36.26 -35.94
C VAL A 26 18.56 -34.78 -35.62
N MET A 27 18.90 -33.92 -36.60
CA MET A 27 18.88 -32.47 -36.43
C MET A 27 17.49 -31.95 -36.07
N ALA A 28 16.44 -32.44 -36.74
CA ALA A 28 15.06 -32.07 -36.41
C ALA A 28 14.66 -32.49 -34.99
N VAL A 29 15.03 -33.70 -34.56
CA VAL A 29 14.77 -34.18 -33.19
C VAL A 29 15.50 -33.31 -32.17
N VAL A 30 16.79 -33.00 -32.38
CA VAL A 30 17.56 -32.12 -31.48
C VAL A 30 16.94 -30.72 -31.40
N ALA A 31 16.54 -30.14 -32.53
CA ALA A 31 15.88 -28.83 -32.57
C ALA A 31 14.54 -28.83 -31.82
N LEU A 32 13.72 -29.88 -31.99
CA LEU A 32 12.46 -30.05 -31.27
C LEU A 32 12.68 -30.20 -29.75
N LEU A 33 13.70 -30.96 -29.33
CA LEU A 33 14.04 -31.11 -27.92
C LEU A 33 14.55 -29.80 -27.32
N ALA A 34 15.40 -29.05 -28.05
CA ALA A 34 15.87 -27.73 -27.64
C ALA A 34 14.70 -26.74 -27.47
N MET A 35 13.81 -26.67 -28.47
CA MET A 35 12.59 -25.85 -28.42
C MET A 35 11.68 -26.24 -27.24
N ARG A 36 11.49 -27.53 -26.98
CA ARG A 36 10.71 -28.00 -25.84
C ARG A 36 11.32 -27.55 -24.51
N ARG A 37 12.65 -27.64 -24.37
CA ARG A 37 13.36 -27.16 -23.17
C ARG A 37 13.16 -25.66 -22.96
N GLU A 38 13.27 -24.87 -24.02
CA GLU A 38 13.07 -23.43 -23.94
C GLU A 38 11.64 -23.07 -23.55
N ARG A 39 10.63 -23.75 -24.13
CA ARG A 39 9.23 -23.60 -23.70
C ARG A 39 9.04 -23.94 -22.22
N THR A 40 9.66 -25.00 -21.72
CA THR A 40 9.57 -25.34 -20.28
C THR A 40 10.26 -24.32 -19.40
N ARG A 41 11.36 -23.70 -19.86
CA ARG A 41 12.05 -22.64 -19.14
C ARG A 41 11.18 -21.39 -19.04
N LEU A 42 10.63 -20.93 -20.17
CA LEU A 42 9.72 -19.78 -20.22
C LEU A 42 8.47 -20.03 -19.37
N ALA A 43 7.92 -21.24 -19.39
CA ALA A 43 6.78 -21.60 -18.54
C ALA A 43 7.12 -21.48 -17.04
N ARG A 44 8.30 -21.94 -16.63
CA ARG A 44 8.76 -21.82 -15.23
C ARG A 44 8.99 -20.37 -14.83
N GLU A 45 9.65 -19.58 -15.68
CA GLU A 45 9.88 -18.15 -15.42
C GLU A 45 8.55 -17.40 -15.28
N ALA A 46 7.58 -17.69 -16.17
CA ALA A 46 6.24 -17.13 -16.07
C ALA A 46 5.49 -17.57 -14.79
N GLU A 47 5.68 -18.81 -14.34
CA GLU A 47 5.08 -19.31 -13.10
C GLU A 47 5.66 -18.64 -11.86
N VAL A 48 6.97 -18.42 -11.82
CA VAL A 48 7.64 -17.67 -10.74
C VAL A 48 7.10 -16.24 -10.69
N VAL A 49 7.09 -15.51 -11.81
CA VAL A 49 6.58 -14.13 -11.86
C VAL A 49 5.11 -14.05 -11.45
N ARG A 50 4.29 -15.03 -11.86
CA ARG A 50 2.89 -15.13 -11.42
C ARG A 50 2.77 -15.40 -9.91
N GLY A 51 3.65 -16.23 -9.37
CA GLY A 51 3.75 -16.49 -7.93
C GLY A 51 4.08 -15.21 -7.15
N ASP A 52 5.11 -14.49 -7.57
CA ASP A 52 5.54 -13.22 -6.96
C ASP A 52 4.42 -12.18 -7.03
N MET A 53 3.74 -12.05 -8.17
CA MET A 53 2.61 -11.15 -8.32
C MET A 53 1.48 -11.48 -7.33
N ARG A 54 1.14 -12.76 -7.15
CA ARG A 54 0.13 -13.19 -6.17
C ARG A 54 0.56 -12.84 -4.74
N ALA A 55 1.82 -13.07 -4.39
CA ALA A 55 2.36 -12.72 -3.08
C ALA A 55 2.29 -11.21 -2.84
N LEU A 56 2.67 -10.39 -3.83
CA LEU A 56 2.58 -8.93 -3.76
C LEU A 56 1.14 -8.43 -3.62
N VAL A 57 0.20 -9.01 -4.36
CA VAL A 57 -1.23 -8.67 -4.23
C VAL A 57 -1.73 -8.99 -2.82
N SER A 58 -1.41 -10.17 -2.29
CA SER A 58 -1.77 -10.53 -0.91
C SER A 58 -1.16 -9.59 0.12
N ALA A 59 0.10 -9.21 -0.06
CA ALA A 59 0.77 -8.25 0.82
C ALA A 59 0.11 -6.87 0.74
N ALA A 60 -0.22 -6.40 -0.46
CA ALA A 60 -0.90 -5.13 -0.69
C ALA A 60 -2.29 -5.08 -0.04
N VAL A 61 -3.07 -6.18 -0.12
CA VAL A 61 -4.35 -6.30 0.58
C VAL A 61 -4.16 -6.20 2.09
N GLY A 62 -3.19 -6.92 2.66
CA GLY A 62 -2.89 -6.85 4.09
C GLY A 62 -2.45 -5.45 4.56
N VAL A 63 -1.69 -4.72 3.74
CA VAL A 63 -1.37 -3.32 4.00
C VAL A 63 -2.63 -2.45 3.97
N GLY A 64 -3.50 -2.62 2.98
CA GLY A 64 -4.76 -1.90 2.87
C GLY A 64 -5.65 -2.09 4.11
N GLU A 65 -5.81 -3.33 4.59
CA GLU A 65 -6.55 -3.61 5.83
C GLU A 65 -5.95 -2.91 7.05
N ARG A 66 -4.62 -2.84 7.13
CA ARG A 66 -3.92 -2.16 8.22
C ARG A 66 -4.10 -0.66 8.16
N VAL A 67 -4.06 -0.06 6.96
CA VAL A 67 -4.35 1.36 6.74
C VAL A 67 -5.78 1.67 7.18
N MET A 68 -6.78 0.92 6.71
CA MET A 68 -8.17 1.11 7.12
C MET A 68 -8.37 0.98 8.63
N ARG A 69 -7.62 0.09 9.30
CA ARG A 69 -7.66 -0.04 10.75
C ARG A 69 -7.10 1.20 11.43
N LEU A 70 -5.96 1.72 10.96
CA LEU A 70 -5.35 2.93 11.49
C LEU A 70 -6.25 4.15 11.26
N GLU A 71 -6.86 4.30 10.10
CA GLU A 71 -7.82 5.38 9.80
C GLU A 71 -8.98 5.36 10.80
N ARG A 72 -9.59 4.20 11.04
CA ARG A 72 -10.67 4.07 12.05
C ARG A 72 -10.20 4.44 13.45
N GLN A 73 -8.99 4.02 13.84
CA GLN A 73 -8.42 4.36 15.14
C GLN A 73 -8.18 5.86 15.27
N LEU A 74 -7.68 6.51 14.21
CA LEU A 74 -7.50 7.96 14.17
C LEU A 74 -8.83 8.70 14.28
N THR A 75 -9.87 8.27 13.57
CA THR A 75 -11.21 8.87 13.71
C THR A 75 -11.74 8.74 15.14
N GLN A 76 -11.62 7.57 15.75
CA GLN A 76 -12.03 7.37 17.14
C GLN A 76 -11.23 8.22 18.14
N LEU A 77 -9.93 8.39 17.90
CA LEU A 77 -9.07 9.26 18.70
C LEU A 77 -9.48 10.72 18.55
N ALA A 78 -9.77 11.18 17.33
CA ALA A 78 -10.26 12.53 17.07
C ALA A 78 -11.61 12.79 17.77
N GLU A 79 -12.57 11.87 17.65
CA GLU A 79 -13.86 11.98 18.35
C GLU A 79 -13.70 12.04 19.87
N ARG A 80 -12.77 11.24 20.44
CA ARG A 80 -12.46 11.30 21.87
C ARG A 80 -11.81 12.62 22.26
N GLN A 81 -10.94 13.16 21.42
CA GLN A 81 -10.31 14.45 21.66
C GLN A 81 -11.35 15.57 21.65
N ASP A 82 -12.24 15.59 20.67
CA ASP A 82 -13.36 16.55 20.62
C ASP A 82 -14.25 16.43 21.87
N GLN A 83 -14.54 15.21 22.32
CA GLN A 83 -15.30 15.00 23.56
C GLN A 83 -14.56 15.48 24.81
N LEU A 84 -13.24 15.34 24.87
CA LEU A 84 -12.46 15.84 26.00
C LEU A 84 -12.41 17.37 26.00
N ASP A 85 -12.25 18.00 24.85
CA ASP A 85 -12.25 19.46 24.71
C ASP A 85 -13.63 20.05 25.05
N LEU A 86 -14.73 19.42 24.62
CA LEU A 86 -16.09 19.85 24.95
C LEU A 86 -16.47 19.64 26.42
N ASN A 87 -15.95 18.57 27.03
CA ASN A 87 -16.24 18.22 28.42
C ASN A 87 -15.17 18.72 29.40
N ASP A 88 -14.23 19.57 28.97
CA ASP A 88 -13.25 20.18 29.86
C ASP A 88 -13.99 21.04 30.90
N PRO A 89 -14.03 20.60 32.19
CA PRO A 89 -14.76 21.30 33.24
C PRO A 89 -14.22 22.70 33.47
N ALA A 90 -12.91 22.91 33.21
CA ALA A 90 -12.30 24.22 33.30
C ALA A 90 -12.89 25.16 32.24
N HIS A 91 -12.98 24.73 30.98
CA HIS A 91 -13.61 25.52 29.91
C HIS A 91 -15.05 25.92 30.22
N GLN A 92 -15.87 25.00 30.75
CA GLN A 92 -17.25 25.33 31.13
C GLN A 92 -17.30 26.33 32.30
N SER A 93 -16.45 26.16 33.30
CA SER A 93 -16.35 27.06 34.46
C SER A 93 -15.90 28.47 34.04
N TYR A 94 -14.92 28.57 33.13
CA TYR A 94 -14.49 29.83 32.55
C TYR A 94 -15.58 30.51 31.70
N GLN A 95 -16.27 29.76 30.84
CA GLN A 95 -17.38 30.33 30.05
C GLN A 95 -18.53 30.82 30.94
N GLN A 96 -18.84 30.12 32.02
CA GLN A 96 -19.83 30.56 33.01
C GLN A 96 -19.37 31.83 33.73
N ALA A 97 -18.12 31.89 34.16
CA ALA A 97 -17.54 33.06 34.79
C ALA A 97 -17.54 34.28 33.88
N ILE A 98 -17.20 34.14 32.59
CA ILE A 98 -17.26 35.23 31.61
C ILE A 98 -18.71 35.76 31.47
N ARG A 99 -19.71 34.87 31.42
CA ARG A 99 -21.13 35.29 31.36
C ARG A 99 -21.58 36.01 32.62
N MET A 100 -21.13 35.58 33.79
CA MET A 100 -21.42 36.25 35.08
C MET A 100 -20.72 37.61 35.16
N ALA A 101 -19.45 37.69 34.77
CA ALA A 101 -18.69 38.94 34.71
C ALA A 101 -19.35 39.95 33.77
N ARG A 102 -19.83 39.53 32.59
CA ARG A 102 -20.60 40.38 31.64
C ARG A 102 -21.93 40.89 32.22
N ARG A 103 -22.48 40.23 33.24
CA ARG A 103 -23.69 40.66 33.96
C ARG A 103 -23.35 41.54 35.17
N GLY A 104 -22.07 41.82 35.41
CA GLY A 104 -21.60 42.64 36.53
C GLY A 104 -21.47 41.89 37.86
N SER A 105 -21.40 40.55 37.85
CA SER A 105 -21.15 39.78 39.09
C SER A 105 -19.81 40.15 39.73
N ASP A 106 -19.77 40.13 41.07
CA ASP A 106 -18.57 40.44 41.84
C ASP A 106 -17.51 39.34 41.72
N MET A 107 -16.24 39.72 41.90
CA MET A 107 -15.11 38.80 41.85
C MET A 107 -15.21 37.67 42.88
N ASN A 108 -15.70 37.94 44.11
CA ASN A 108 -15.85 36.88 45.11
C ASN A 108 -16.94 35.88 44.72
N GLU A 109 -18.00 36.36 44.04
CA GLU A 109 -19.08 35.52 43.53
C GLU A 109 -18.60 34.63 42.38
N LEU A 110 -17.70 35.13 41.52
CA LEU A 110 -17.05 34.33 40.47
C LEU A 110 -16.19 33.20 41.06
N ILE A 111 -15.45 33.47 42.14
CA ILE A 111 -14.63 32.47 42.85
C ILE A 111 -15.52 31.38 43.46
N GLU A 112 -16.58 31.77 44.16
CA GLU A 112 -17.45 30.85 44.89
C GLU A 112 -18.33 30.00 43.96
N VAL A 113 -18.94 30.62 42.94
CA VAL A 113 -19.91 29.97 42.05
C VAL A 113 -19.24 29.20 40.91
N CYS A 114 -18.13 29.72 40.36
CA CYS A 114 -17.43 29.11 39.23
C CYS A 114 -16.18 28.32 39.66
N GLY A 115 -15.85 28.28 40.95
CA GLY A 115 -14.71 27.54 41.48
C GLY A 115 -13.34 28.06 41.01
N LEU A 116 -13.26 29.32 40.60
CA LEU A 116 -12.04 29.95 40.11
C LEU A 116 -11.07 30.27 41.26
N THR A 117 -9.78 30.20 40.99
CA THR A 117 -8.80 30.80 41.89
C THR A 117 -8.88 32.33 41.80
N ARG A 118 -8.40 33.02 42.85
CA ARG A 118 -8.43 34.49 42.90
C ARG A 118 -7.75 35.15 41.69
N GLY A 119 -6.60 34.62 41.26
CA GLY A 119 -5.89 35.14 40.09
C GLY A 119 -6.66 34.95 38.79
N GLU A 120 -7.39 33.83 38.64
CA GLU A 120 -8.21 33.56 37.45
C GLU A 120 -9.45 34.47 37.42
N ALA A 121 -10.08 34.74 38.56
CA ALA A 121 -11.21 35.67 38.65
C ALA A 121 -10.78 37.13 38.38
N GLU A 122 -9.60 37.54 38.86
CA GLU A 122 -8.99 38.84 38.53
C GLU A 122 -8.72 38.96 37.02
N LEU A 123 -8.19 37.91 36.39
CA LEU A 123 -7.94 37.89 34.94
C LEU A 123 -9.24 38.04 34.13
N VAL A 124 -10.30 37.28 34.48
CA VAL A 124 -11.60 37.33 33.79
C VAL A 124 -12.25 38.71 33.91
N THR A 125 -12.20 39.33 35.09
CA THR A 125 -12.74 40.68 35.30
C THR A 125 -11.92 41.75 34.60
N MET A 126 -10.59 41.62 34.53
CA MET A 126 -9.73 42.51 33.75
C MET A 126 -9.96 42.39 32.25
N LEU A 127 -10.06 41.17 31.72
CA LEU A 127 -10.30 40.93 30.29
C LEU A 127 -11.64 41.55 29.85
N HIS A 128 -12.70 41.43 30.67
CA HIS A 128 -13.97 42.08 30.41
C HIS A 128 -13.85 43.61 30.39
N ARG A 129 -13.15 44.21 31.35
CA ARG A 129 -12.90 45.66 31.37
C ARG A 129 -12.12 46.19 30.18
N LEU A 130 -11.40 45.32 29.47
CA LEU A 130 -10.66 45.67 28.25
C LEU A 130 -11.51 45.50 26.97
N GLU A 131 -12.61 44.74 27.03
CA GLU A 131 -13.55 44.54 25.91
C GLU A 131 -14.66 45.62 25.85
N GLU A 132 -14.79 46.47 26.88
CA GLU A 132 -15.63 47.69 26.89
C GLU A 132 -14.80 48.97 26.63
#